data_AF-A0A523DI05-F1
#
_entry.id   AF-A0A523DI05-F1
#
_cell.length_a   1.000
_cell.length_b   1.000
_cell.length_c   1.000
_cell.angle_alpha   90.00
_cell.angle_beta   90.00
_cell.angle_gamma   90.00
#
_symmetry.space_group_name_H-M   'P 1'
#
loop_
_entity.id
_entity.type
_entity.pdbx_description
1 polymer ?
#
loop_
_entity_poly.entity_id
_entity_poly.type
_entity_poly.pdbx_seq_one_letter_code
_entity_poly.pdbx_strand_id
1 'polypeptide(L)'
;MLNRRTLLSALMTLALGVWATGTALMQQDPELATTVDDGFTIAMVGDLIYAHDLGHMMRDPSFAAVVELLRTADVATGNLEGIIVDGRTFTGSRMGGHGAEPGAADSLKDMGFDLVARPNNHGNDFGPEGMAETSAHLDRVGVHYAGVGNTYAAARAARFFTASTGRVGMVATTSTGTVPARPGRGEWPGVGGYSNLGVTRSFMMPASSWDAVQTIRDRFPNGTGFYARGANTSDHIQVLGEHFRKAPAGVTEPYYSFEMNQRDLRDLLAAIREGKMRSDFLTVAIHSHHFRDTRGGYRGLNVPEAEHLDTNPSVADYLEEFARAAIDAGADAFQGTGVHVVRGIEIYQNRPIFYGLGEFVRQRDVDGFSGLGALRRDACAGCPFPAKYESFIAISEFSGGTLKEVRLHPVELRYAAERMAHRGIPRIAPPETAQRILTRLQELSAPYGTTIAIEGNIGVIRP
;
A
#
# COMPACT_ATOMS: atom_id res chain seq x y z
N MET A 1 -57.57 8.11 39.65
CA MET A 1 -56.85 7.90 40.92
C MET A 1 -56.16 6.53 40.87
N LEU A 2 -54.83 6.51 41.10
CA LEU A 2 -53.92 5.39 41.42
C LEU A 2 -53.80 4.20 40.44
N ASN A 3 -52.66 3.52 40.23
CA ASN A 3 -51.22 3.84 40.24
C ASN A 3 -50.50 2.64 39.55
N ARG A 4 -49.30 2.89 39.00
CA ARG A 4 -48.39 1.94 38.33
C ARG A 4 -47.75 0.92 39.30
N ARG A 5 -47.17 -0.15 38.70
CA ARG A 5 -46.37 -1.30 39.25
C ARG A 5 -47.27 -2.52 39.48
N THR A 6 -47.04 -3.70 38.91
CA THR A 6 -45.84 -4.55 38.91
C THR A 6 -46.16 -5.76 38.01
N LEU A 7 -45.24 -6.27 37.18
CA LEU A 7 -45.13 -7.69 36.75
C LEU A 7 -44.24 -7.81 35.51
N LEU A 8 -43.03 -8.36 35.69
CA LEU A 8 -42.48 -9.47 34.90
C LEU A 8 -41.02 -9.68 35.32
N SER A 9 -40.87 -10.55 36.32
CA SER A 9 -39.65 -11.21 36.72
C SER A 9 -39.27 -12.23 35.63
N ALA A 10 -38.25 -11.95 34.84
CA ALA A 10 -37.64 -12.92 33.95
C ALA A 10 -36.42 -13.54 34.64
N LEU A 11 -36.44 -14.87 34.71
CA LEU A 11 -35.39 -15.72 35.26
C LEU A 11 -34.03 -15.43 34.59
N MET A 12 -33.06 -15.02 35.40
CA MET A 12 -31.64 -15.28 35.15
C MET A 12 -31.35 -16.72 35.57
N THR A 13 -30.98 -17.57 34.62
CA THR A 13 -30.26 -18.80 34.93
C THR A 13 -29.26 -19.09 33.82
N LEU A 14 -28.00 -19.19 34.26
CA LEU A 14 -26.79 -19.58 33.55
C LEU A 14 -27.01 -20.58 32.40
N ALA A 15 -26.47 -20.26 31.23
CA ALA A 15 -25.93 -21.24 30.30
C ALA A 15 -24.48 -20.86 29.99
N LEU A 16 -23.56 -21.42 30.76
CA LEU A 16 -22.14 -21.49 30.44
C LEU A 16 -22.00 -22.34 29.17
N GLY A 17 -21.76 -21.67 28.03
CA GLY A 17 -21.42 -22.30 26.77
C GLY A 17 -19.95 -22.72 26.76
N VAL A 18 -19.77 -24.03 26.86
CA VAL A 18 -18.55 -24.82 26.74
C VAL A 18 -17.63 -24.32 25.61
N TRP A 19 -16.40 -23.94 25.96
CA TRP A 19 -15.27 -23.89 25.04
C TRP A 19 -14.91 -25.32 24.65
N ALA A 20 -15.55 -25.83 23.60
CA ALA A 20 -15.14 -27.07 22.98
C ALA A 20 -13.92 -26.77 22.11
N THR A 21 -12.78 -27.29 22.53
CA THR A 21 -11.60 -27.52 21.71
C THR A 21 -12.00 -28.36 20.49
N GLY A 22 -12.27 -27.68 19.39
CA GLY A 22 -12.51 -28.28 18.09
C GLY A 22 -11.60 -27.61 17.08
N THR A 23 -10.46 -28.23 16.80
CA THR A 23 -9.77 -28.08 15.52
C THR A 23 -10.69 -28.61 14.43
N ALA A 24 -11.73 -27.83 14.10
CA ALA A 24 -12.37 -27.95 12.80
C ALA A 24 -11.29 -27.49 11.82
N LEU A 25 -10.66 -28.46 11.13
CA LEU A 25 -10.08 -28.21 9.83
C LEU A 25 -11.19 -27.52 9.03
N MET A 26 -11.16 -26.18 8.92
CA MET A 26 -11.96 -25.48 7.93
C MET A 26 -11.53 -26.08 6.61
N GLN A 27 -12.39 -26.92 6.05
CA GLN A 27 -12.21 -27.41 4.70
C GLN A 27 -12.10 -26.15 3.85
N GLN A 28 -10.91 -25.86 3.34
CA GLN A 28 -10.68 -24.69 2.50
C GLN A 28 -11.71 -24.75 1.38
N ASP A 29 -12.44 -23.65 1.22
CA ASP A 29 -13.42 -23.51 0.15
C ASP A 29 -12.72 -23.83 -1.18
N PRO A 30 -13.10 -24.89 -1.91
CA PRO A 30 -12.41 -25.29 -3.13
C PRO A 30 -12.37 -24.17 -4.19
N GLU A 31 -13.36 -23.26 -4.16
CA GLU A 31 -13.44 -22.08 -5.03
C GLU A 31 -12.35 -21.03 -4.71
N LEU A 32 -11.67 -21.15 -3.57
CA LEU A 32 -10.55 -20.28 -3.18
C LEU A 32 -9.18 -20.94 -3.34
N ALA A 33 -9.12 -22.14 -3.93
CA ALA A 33 -7.85 -22.81 -4.20
C ALA A 33 -7.00 -22.01 -5.21
N THR A 34 -5.68 -22.06 -5.05
CA THR A 34 -4.74 -21.58 -6.08
C THR A 34 -4.50 -22.68 -7.09
N THR A 35 -4.80 -22.38 -8.35
CA THR A 35 -4.83 -23.36 -9.44
C THR A 35 -3.87 -23.02 -10.58
N VAL A 36 -2.88 -22.16 -10.32
CA VAL A 36 -1.76 -21.94 -11.24
C VAL A 36 -0.90 -23.19 -11.38
N ASP A 37 -0.21 -23.30 -12.51
CA ASP A 37 0.70 -24.40 -12.79
C ASP A 37 1.85 -24.48 -11.76
N ASP A 38 2.41 -25.68 -11.59
CA ASP A 38 3.60 -25.89 -10.75
C ASP A 38 4.80 -25.08 -11.28
N GLY A 39 5.44 -24.31 -10.41
CA GLY A 39 6.55 -23.44 -10.76
C GLY A 39 6.11 -22.05 -11.25
N PHE A 40 4.82 -21.70 -11.13
CA PHE A 40 4.33 -20.36 -11.43
C PHE A 40 5.06 -19.29 -10.60
N THR A 41 5.47 -18.21 -11.24
CA THR A 41 6.22 -17.12 -10.62
C THR A 41 5.55 -15.76 -10.80
N ILE A 42 5.52 -14.97 -9.73
CA ILE A 42 5.07 -13.58 -9.77
C ILE A 42 6.15 -12.64 -9.22
N ALA A 43 6.52 -11.63 -10.01
CA ALA A 43 7.42 -10.56 -9.63
C ALA A 43 6.63 -9.36 -9.09
N MET A 44 6.93 -8.93 -7.86
CA MET A 44 6.30 -7.79 -7.21
C MET A 44 7.34 -6.71 -6.93
N VAL A 45 7.02 -5.47 -7.30
CA VAL A 45 7.83 -4.28 -7.00
C VAL A 45 6.98 -3.19 -6.37
N GLY A 46 7.64 -2.18 -5.81
CA GLY A 46 6.96 -1.09 -5.14
C GLY A 46 6.48 0.04 -6.05
N ASP A 47 6.67 1.28 -5.60
CA ASP A 47 6.12 2.45 -6.26
C ASP A 47 6.83 2.78 -7.58
N LEU A 48 6.04 2.96 -8.63
CA LEU A 48 6.44 3.27 -9.99
C LEU A 48 6.11 4.75 -10.26
N ILE A 49 7.06 5.64 -9.93
CA ILE A 49 6.88 7.09 -10.04
C ILE A 49 7.60 7.60 -11.28
N TYR A 50 6.86 7.73 -12.37
CA TYR A 50 7.36 8.20 -13.66
C TYR A 50 7.13 9.70 -13.88
N ALA A 51 8.00 10.27 -14.72
CA ALA A 51 7.85 11.56 -15.38
C ALA A 51 8.11 11.41 -16.90
N HIS A 52 9.02 10.51 -17.29
CA HIS A 52 9.52 10.35 -18.66
C HIS A 52 9.67 8.88 -19.07
N ASP A 53 9.68 8.65 -20.38
CA ASP A 53 10.02 7.38 -21.00
C ASP A 53 11.46 6.94 -20.69
N LEU A 54 11.61 5.66 -20.37
CA LEU A 54 12.85 4.94 -20.10
C LEU A 54 13.33 4.09 -21.28
N GLY A 55 12.69 4.14 -22.46
CA GLY A 55 13.11 3.35 -23.62
C GLY A 55 14.60 3.53 -23.98
N HIS A 56 15.14 4.74 -23.81
CA HIS A 56 16.57 5.00 -24.04
C HIS A 56 17.50 4.31 -23.02
N MET A 57 17.01 4.05 -21.80
CA MET A 57 17.74 3.39 -20.72
C MET A 57 17.83 1.88 -20.92
N MET A 58 17.00 1.27 -21.78
CA MET A 58 17.09 -0.17 -22.09
C MET A 58 18.45 -0.59 -22.65
N ARG A 59 19.24 0.35 -23.17
CA ARG A 59 20.62 0.12 -23.64
C ARG A 59 21.66 0.15 -22.51
N ASP A 60 21.32 0.66 -21.33
CA ASP A 60 22.16 0.62 -20.14
C ASP A 60 22.15 -0.81 -19.57
N PRO A 61 23.28 -1.53 -19.55
CA PRO A 61 23.29 -2.93 -19.12
C PRO A 61 22.81 -3.14 -17.67
N SER A 62 22.98 -2.14 -16.80
CA SER A 62 22.57 -2.24 -15.39
C SER A 62 21.06 -2.10 -15.23
N PHE A 63 20.39 -1.33 -16.10
CA PHE A 63 18.93 -1.26 -16.15
C PHE A 63 18.34 -2.47 -16.90
N ALA A 64 18.95 -2.85 -18.02
CA ALA A 64 18.55 -4.04 -18.78
C ALA A 64 18.53 -5.30 -17.90
N ALA A 65 19.53 -5.49 -17.02
CA ALA A 65 19.55 -6.61 -16.08
C ALA A 65 18.34 -6.66 -15.13
N VAL A 66 17.81 -5.50 -14.72
CA VAL A 66 16.59 -5.41 -13.90
C VAL A 66 15.36 -5.81 -14.71
N VAL A 67 15.29 -5.34 -15.95
CA VAL A 67 14.18 -5.64 -16.88
C VAL A 67 14.15 -7.13 -17.22
N GLU A 68 15.30 -7.73 -17.53
CA GLU A 68 15.40 -9.16 -17.79
C GLU A 68 14.93 -9.98 -16.58
N LEU A 69 15.29 -9.55 -15.37
CA LEU A 69 14.83 -10.20 -14.14
C LEU A 69 13.30 -10.15 -13.99
N LEU A 70 12.65 -9.00 -14.23
CA LEU A 70 11.18 -8.90 -14.22
C LEU A 70 10.54 -9.82 -15.27
N ARG A 71 11.09 -9.84 -16.48
CA ARG A 71 10.60 -10.65 -17.60
C ARG A 71 10.79 -12.16 -17.42
N THR A 72 11.59 -12.59 -16.44
CA THR A 72 11.70 -14.03 -16.10
C THR A 72 10.47 -14.56 -15.34
N ALA A 73 9.67 -13.69 -14.73
CA ALA A 73 8.46 -14.11 -14.04
C ALA A 73 7.29 -14.29 -15.02
N ASP A 74 6.33 -15.16 -14.69
CA ASP A 74 5.10 -15.34 -15.48
C ASP A 74 4.23 -14.08 -15.47
N VAL A 75 4.25 -13.36 -14.36
CA VAL A 75 3.53 -12.08 -14.18
C VAL A 75 4.39 -11.09 -13.40
N ALA A 76 4.45 -9.84 -13.84
CA ALA A 76 5.05 -8.75 -13.06
C ALA A 76 4.03 -7.65 -12.69
N THR A 77 4.12 -7.16 -11.45
CA THR A 77 3.20 -6.19 -10.85
C THR A 77 3.91 -5.12 -10.02
N GLY A 78 3.30 -3.93 -9.94
CA GLY A 78 3.73 -2.84 -9.06
C GLY A 78 2.64 -1.78 -8.87
N ASN A 79 2.95 -0.70 -8.13
CA ASN A 79 2.03 0.41 -7.91
C ASN A 79 2.36 1.61 -8.81
N LEU A 80 1.50 1.94 -9.78
CA LEU A 80 1.65 3.12 -10.62
C LEU A 80 1.20 4.38 -9.88
N GLU A 81 2.17 5.07 -9.29
CA GLU A 81 1.97 6.28 -8.51
C GLU A 81 2.12 7.55 -9.36
N GLY A 82 0.99 8.19 -9.61
CA GLY A 82 0.88 9.37 -10.49
C GLY A 82 -0.05 9.14 -11.69
N ILE A 83 0.05 10.04 -12.65
CA ILE A 83 -0.83 10.12 -13.81
C ILE A 83 0.00 10.10 -15.09
N ILE A 84 -0.46 9.38 -16.12
CA ILE A 84 0.12 9.43 -17.47
C ILE A 84 -0.81 10.29 -18.32
N VAL A 85 -0.31 11.43 -18.80
CA VAL A 85 -1.04 12.40 -19.64
C VAL A 85 -0.12 13.02 -20.68
N ASP A 86 -0.66 13.40 -21.82
CA ASP A 86 0.05 14.23 -22.80
C ASP A 86 -0.14 15.72 -22.47
N GLY A 87 0.84 16.32 -21.79
CA GLY A 87 0.80 17.73 -21.43
C GLY A 87 0.66 18.72 -22.61
N ARG A 88 0.82 18.26 -23.87
CA ARG A 88 0.64 19.09 -25.08
C ARG A 88 -0.83 19.18 -25.50
N THR A 89 -1.64 18.18 -25.17
CA THR A 89 -3.05 18.07 -25.58
C THR A 89 -4.02 18.02 -24.39
N PHE A 90 -3.52 17.81 -23.18
CA PHE A 90 -4.31 17.74 -21.96
C PHE A 90 -5.06 19.04 -21.69
N THR A 91 -6.38 18.93 -21.50
CA THR A 91 -7.29 20.08 -21.24
C THR A 91 -8.05 19.94 -19.93
N GLY A 92 -7.74 18.92 -19.13
CA GLY A 92 -8.39 18.66 -17.85
C GLY A 92 -7.86 19.52 -16.69
N SER A 93 -8.37 19.23 -15.50
CA SER A 93 -7.94 19.93 -14.28
C SER A 93 -6.55 19.50 -13.83
N ARG A 94 -5.81 20.41 -13.19
CA ARG A 94 -4.52 20.10 -12.55
C ARG A 94 -4.56 20.55 -11.10
N MET A 95 -4.53 19.57 -10.19
CA MET A 95 -4.57 19.74 -8.75
C MET A 95 -3.21 19.43 -8.10
N GLY A 96 -2.34 18.69 -8.81
CA GLY A 96 -1.03 18.27 -8.34
C GLY A 96 0.06 18.32 -9.42
N GLY A 97 1.09 17.50 -9.24
CA GLY A 97 2.34 17.58 -10.00
C GLY A 97 2.91 16.24 -10.50
N HIS A 98 2.34 15.10 -10.12
CA HIS A 98 2.83 13.78 -10.50
C HIS A 98 2.23 13.36 -11.85
N GLY A 99 2.76 13.98 -12.91
CA GLY A 99 2.40 13.69 -14.30
C GLY A 99 3.59 13.14 -15.06
N ALA A 100 3.36 12.06 -15.79
CA ALA A 100 4.28 11.40 -16.69
C ALA A 100 3.82 11.55 -18.14
N GLU A 101 4.77 11.59 -19.07
CA GLU A 101 4.48 11.59 -20.50
C GLU A 101 3.93 10.25 -21.00
N PRO A 102 3.20 10.23 -22.13
CA PRO A 102 2.56 9.02 -22.64
C PRO A 102 3.49 7.80 -22.77
N GLY A 103 4.77 8.04 -23.08
CA GLY A 103 5.81 7.03 -23.21
C GLY A 103 6.10 6.25 -21.91
N ALA A 104 5.69 6.76 -20.75
CA ALA A 104 5.79 6.00 -19.50
C ALA A 104 4.96 4.71 -19.54
N ALA A 105 3.83 4.69 -20.26
CA ALA A 105 3.04 3.47 -20.46
C ALA A 105 3.82 2.44 -21.30
N ASP A 106 4.50 2.89 -22.36
CA ASP A 106 5.34 2.04 -23.19
C ASP A 106 6.51 1.46 -22.36
N SER A 107 7.15 2.29 -21.53
CA SER A 107 8.16 1.82 -20.57
C SER A 107 7.66 0.75 -19.61
N LEU A 108 6.44 0.89 -19.06
CA LEU A 108 5.85 -0.14 -18.20
C LEU A 108 5.73 -1.47 -18.96
N LYS A 109 5.22 -1.43 -20.20
CA LYS A 109 5.07 -2.63 -21.01
C LYS A 109 6.41 -3.24 -21.39
N ASP A 110 7.36 -2.42 -21.82
CA ASP A 110 8.69 -2.86 -22.20
C ASP A 110 9.43 -3.47 -21.01
N MET A 111 9.26 -2.95 -19.79
CA MET A 111 9.87 -3.56 -18.59
C MET A 111 9.27 -4.93 -18.24
N GLY A 112 8.11 -5.27 -18.79
CA GLY A 112 7.44 -6.56 -18.57
C GLY A 112 6.30 -6.52 -17.56
N PHE A 113 5.79 -5.34 -17.17
CA PHE A 113 4.63 -5.27 -16.27
C PHE A 113 3.34 -5.69 -16.98
N ASP A 114 2.55 -6.54 -16.31
CA ASP A 114 1.27 -7.03 -16.83
C ASP A 114 0.07 -6.43 -16.09
N LEU A 115 0.23 -6.19 -14.78
CA LEU A 115 -0.82 -5.67 -13.89
C LEU A 115 -0.26 -4.56 -12.98
N VAL A 116 -0.92 -3.42 -12.87
CA VAL A 116 -0.54 -2.37 -11.93
C VAL A 116 -1.68 -1.91 -11.01
N ALA A 117 -1.36 -1.62 -9.75
CA ALA A 117 -2.25 -0.90 -8.86
C ALA A 117 -2.26 0.59 -9.19
N ARG A 118 -3.43 1.24 -9.11
CA ARG A 118 -3.63 2.66 -9.42
C ARG A 118 -4.12 3.54 -8.26
N PRO A 119 -4.82 3.03 -7.21
CA PRO A 119 -5.23 3.86 -6.09
C PRO A 119 -4.02 4.33 -5.31
N ASN A 120 -3.81 5.64 -5.24
CA ASN A 120 -2.83 6.29 -4.40
C ASN A 120 -3.20 7.77 -4.23
N ASN A 121 -2.44 8.50 -3.41
CA ASN A 121 -2.65 9.93 -3.18
C ASN A 121 -2.45 10.78 -4.44
N HIS A 122 -1.61 10.33 -5.38
CA HIS A 122 -1.29 11.05 -6.62
C HIS A 122 -2.12 10.66 -7.84
N GLY A 123 -3.01 9.68 -7.68
CA GLY A 123 -3.87 9.22 -8.76
C GLY A 123 -4.88 10.27 -9.27
N ASN A 124 -5.10 11.37 -8.56
CA ASN A 124 -5.99 12.44 -9.01
C ASN A 124 -5.28 13.80 -9.15
N ASP A 125 -3.96 13.80 -9.32
CA ASP A 125 -3.20 15.05 -9.53
C ASP A 125 -3.70 15.82 -10.77
N PHE A 126 -4.35 15.16 -11.72
CA PHE A 126 -4.91 15.73 -12.95
C PHE A 126 -6.42 15.47 -13.12
N GLY A 127 -7.13 15.32 -12.00
CA GLY A 127 -8.59 15.15 -12.02
C GLY A 127 -9.08 13.85 -12.69
N PRO A 128 -10.41 13.71 -12.86
CA PRO A 128 -11.01 12.58 -13.55
C PRO A 128 -10.55 12.44 -15.01
N GLU A 129 -10.22 13.56 -15.68
CA GLU A 129 -9.72 13.54 -17.05
C GLU A 129 -8.36 12.85 -17.13
N GLY A 130 -7.43 13.19 -16.24
CA GLY A 130 -6.11 12.55 -16.19
C GLY A 130 -6.18 11.08 -15.76
N MET A 131 -7.14 10.74 -14.87
CA MET A 131 -7.42 9.34 -14.53
C MET A 131 -7.85 8.55 -15.78
N ALA A 132 -8.78 9.08 -16.56
CA ALA A 132 -9.27 8.45 -17.79
C ALA A 132 -8.20 8.36 -18.87
N GLU A 133 -7.39 9.41 -19.06
CA GLU A 133 -6.29 9.42 -20.03
C GLU A 133 -5.20 8.42 -19.66
N THR A 134 -4.88 8.28 -18.36
CA THR A 134 -3.94 7.24 -17.93
C THR A 134 -4.47 5.85 -18.26
N SER A 135 -5.76 5.59 -17.99
CA SER A 135 -6.40 4.34 -18.36
C SER A 135 -6.29 4.06 -19.86
N ALA A 136 -6.55 5.06 -20.70
CA ALA A 136 -6.40 4.94 -22.15
C ALA A 136 -4.96 4.63 -22.58
N HIS A 137 -3.96 5.21 -21.93
CA HIS A 137 -2.55 4.92 -22.23
C HIS A 137 -2.14 3.50 -21.81
N LEU A 138 -2.64 2.99 -20.68
CA LEU A 138 -2.39 1.62 -20.23
C LEU A 138 -3.11 0.60 -21.12
N ASP A 139 -4.37 0.85 -21.47
CA ASP A 139 -5.15 0.01 -22.39
C ASP A 139 -4.46 -0.07 -23.76
N ARG A 140 -3.92 1.04 -24.27
CA ARG A 140 -3.19 1.10 -25.55
C ARG A 140 -1.99 0.14 -25.60
N VAL A 141 -1.25 0.00 -24.50
CA VAL A 141 -0.05 -0.85 -24.43
C VAL A 141 -0.33 -2.26 -23.90
N GLY A 142 -1.58 -2.53 -23.50
CA GLY A 142 -1.99 -3.83 -22.95
C GLY A 142 -1.46 -4.10 -21.54
N VAL A 143 -1.26 -3.07 -20.72
CA VAL A 143 -0.96 -3.20 -19.28
C VAL A 143 -2.27 -3.11 -18.51
N HIS A 144 -2.65 -4.18 -17.82
CA HIS A 144 -3.88 -4.23 -17.05
C HIS A 144 -3.71 -3.44 -15.74
N TYR A 145 -4.81 -2.94 -15.18
CA TYR A 145 -4.75 -2.16 -13.94
C TYR A 145 -5.98 -2.34 -13.07
N ALA A 146 -5.81 -2.22 -11.76
CA ALA A 146 -6.86 -2.41 -10.75
C ALA A 146 -7.10 -1.17 -9.88
N GLY A 147 -8.27 -1.14 -9.22
CA GLY A 147 -8.58 -0.16 -8.19
C GLY A 147 -9.19 1.16 -8.69
N VAL A 148 -9.47 1.30 -9.99
CA VAL A 148 -10.08 2.51 -10.57
C VAL A 148 -11.23 2.14 -11.50
N GLY A 149 -12.29 2.94 -11.51
CA GLY A 149 -13.40 2.72 -12.44
C GLY A 149 -14.43 3.85 -12.45
N ASN A 150 -15.25 3.86 -13.50
CA ASN A 150 -16.30 4.87 -13.71
C ASN A 150 -17.51 4.68 -12.77
N THR A 151 -17.55 3.60 -12.01
CA THR A 151 -18.55 3.32 -10.97
C THR A 151 -17.88 2.78 -9.71
N TYR A 152 -18.57 2.87 -8.58
CA TYR A 152 -18.11 2.29 -7.31
C TYR A 152 -17.75 0.79 -7.42
N ALA A 153 -18.62 0.00 -8.06
CA ALA A 153 -18.38 -1.43 -8.25
C ALA A 153 -17.18 -1.69 -9.17
N ALA A 154 -17.06 -0.94 -10.28
CA ALA A 154 -15.93 -1.09 -11.20
C ALA A 154 -14.58 -0.73 -10.56
N ALA A 155 -14.56 0.27 -9.67
CA ALA A 155 -13.35 0.65 -8.95
C ALA A 155 -12.88 -0.46 -7.99
N ARG A 156 -13.80 -1.14 -7.32
CA ARG A 156 -13.49 -2.20 -6.34
C ARG A 156 -13.25 -3.58 -6.95
N ALA A 157 -13.79 -3.84 -8.13
CA ALA A 157 -13.71 -5.14 -8.77
C ALA A 157 -12.27 -5.57 -9.06
N ALA A 158 -12.03 -6.88 -9.00
CA ALA A 158 -10.79 -7.46 -9.48
C ALA A 158 -10.61 -7.22 -10.99
N ARG A 159 -9.36 -7.03 -11.40
CA ARG A 159 -8.95 -6.92 -12.80
C ARG A 159 -8.02 -8.06 -13.12
N PHE A 160 -8.14 -8.61 -14.32
CA PHE A 160 -7.52 -9.88 -14.67
C PHE A 160 -6.59 -9.74 -15.86
N PHE A 161 -5.43 -10.37 -15.75
CA PHE A 161 -4.51 -10.67 -16.83
C PHE A 161 -4.51 -12.20 -17.03
N THR A 162 -4.48 -12.65 -18.27
CA THR A 162 -4.42 -14.08 -18.59
C THR A 162 -3.02 -14.39 -19.11
N ALA A 163 -2.20 -15.01 -18.25
CA ALA A 163 -0.92 -15.59 -18.65
C ALA A 163 -1.14 -16.97 -19.27
N SER A 164 -0.11 -17.54 -19.90
CA SER A 164 -0.16 -18.93 -20.38
C SER A 164 -0.25 -19.96 -19.24
N THR A 165 0.17 -19.58 -18.04
CA THR A 165 0.29 -20.42 -16.84
C THR A 165 -0.84 -20.21 -15.82
N GLY A 166 -1.83 -19.39 -16.18
CA GLY A 166 -3.02 -19.14 -15.37
C GLY A 166 -3.58 -17.73 -15.52
N ARG A 167 -4.81 -17.54 -15.04
CA ARG A 167 -5.46 -16.23 -14.95
C ARG A 167 -5.12 -15.58 -13.62
N VAL A 168 -4.47 -14.43 -13.67
CA VAL A 168 -4.06 -13.66 -12.50
C VAL A 168 -4.97 -12.46 -12.31
N GLY A 169 -5.57 -12.35 -11.14
CA GLY A 169 -6.40 -11.23 -10.72
C GLY A 169 -5.65 -10.26 -9.79
N MET A 170 -6.08 -9.00 -9.78
CA MET A 170 -5.68 -8.00 -8.80
C MET A 170 -6.87 -7.22 -8.26
N VAL A 171 -6.97 -7.09 -6.93
CA VAL A 171 -7.79 -6.07 -6.27
C VAL A 171 -6.85 -5.02 -5.68
N ALA A 172 -7.08 -3.75 -5.99
CA ALA A 172 -6.26 -2.65 -5.46
C ALA A 172 -7.09 -1.65 -4.68
N THR A 173 -6.49 -1.05 -3.65
CA THR A 173 -7.12 -0.03 -2.80
C THR A 173 -6.10 0.97 -2.27
N THR A 174 -6.56 2.04 -1.64
CA THR A 174 -5.70 2.99 -0.91
C THR A 174 -6.39 3.43 0.36
N SER A 175 -5.61 3.83 1.36
CA SER A 175 -6.11 4.52 2.56
C SER A 175 -5.81 6.02 2.57
N THR A 176 -5.19 6.54 1.50
CA THR A 176 -4.72 7.92 1.38
C THR A 176 -5.13 8.59 0.06
N GLY A 177 -6.12 8.02 -0.64
CA GLY A 177 -6.59 8.51 -1.94
C GLY A 177 -7.43 9.79 -1.86
N THR A 178 -7.37 10.60 -2.91
CA THR A 178 -7.98 11.93 -2.96
C THR A 178 -9.37 11.96 -3.63
N VAL A 179 -9.70 10.95 -4.45
CA VAL A 179 -11.02 10.80 -5.11
C VAL A 179 -11.57 9.38 -4.93
N PRO A 180 -12.13 9.06 -3.75
CA PRO A 180 -12.71 7.75 -3.52
C PRO A 180 -13.98 7.58 -4.35
N ALA A 181 -14.13 6.43 -4.99
CA ALA A 181 -15.39 6.01 -5.57
C ALA A 181 -16.44 5.88 -4.45
N ARG A 182 -17.69 6.24 -4.74
CA ARG A 182 -18.76 6.25 -3.71
C ARG A 182 -19.98 5.47 -4.18
N PRO A 183 -20.58 4.63 -3.31
CA PRO A 183 -21.80 3.92 -3.66
C PRO A 183 -22.96 4.91 -3.81
N GLY A 184 -24.01 4.49 -4.52
CA GLY A 184 -25.24 5.27 -4.59
C GLY A 184 -25.88 5.46 -3.21
N ARG A 185 -26.65 6.53 -3.04
CA ARG A 185 -27.33 6.86 -1.79
C ARG A 185 -28.75 7.34 -2.07
N GLY A 186 -29.74 6.47 -1.82
CA GLY A 186 -31.14 6.78 -2.13
C GLY A 186 -31.33 6.95 -3.64
N GLU A 187 -31.83 8.10 -4.06
CA GLU A 187 -32.01 8.47 -5.47
C GLU A 187 -30.73 8.96 -6.16
N TRP A 188 -29.66 9.24 -5.40
CA TRP A 188 -28.39 9.72 -5.94
C TRP A 188 -27.54 8.55 -6.45
N PRO A 189 -27.11 8.56 -7.74
CA PRO A 189 -26.30 7.49 -8.29
C PRO A 189 -24.92 7.44 -7.63
N GLY A 190 -24.31 6.26 -7.64
CA GLY A 190 -22.91 6.11 -7.25
C GLY A 190 -21.99 6.79 -8.26
N VAL A 191 -20.79 7.14 -7.81
CA VAL A 191 -19.76 7.75 -8.66
C VAL A 191 -18.51 6.88 -8.67
N GLY A 192 -17.84 6.87 -9.82
CA GLY A 192 -16.52 6.28 -9.98
C GLY A 192 -15.42 7.02 -9.22
N GLY A 193 -14.19 6.56 -9.40
CA GLY A 193 -13.02 7.03 -8.71
C GLY A 193 -12.12 5.87 -8.31
N TYR A 194 -11.39 6.04 -7.22
CA TYR A 194 -10.53 5.01 -6.65
C TYR A 194 -11.22 4.14 -5.62
N SER A 195 -10.87 2.86 -5.61
CA SER A 195 -11.16 1.95 -4.52
C SER A 195 -10.43 2.42 -3.27
N ASN A 196 -11.18 2.65 -2.19
CA ASN A 196 -10.66 3.20 -0.95
C ASN A 196 -11.00 2.31 0.24
N LEU A 197 -10.04 2.14 1.13
CA LEU A 197 -10.23 1.64 2.48
C LEU A 197 -10.12 2.82 3.43
N GLY A 198 -11.27 3.43 3.79
CA GLY A 198 -11.28 4.53 4.74
C GLY A 198 -10.76 4.08 6.10
N VAL A 199 -9.90 4.89 6.72
CA VAL A 199 -9.40 4.65 8.07
C VAL A 199 -9.52 5.91 8.91
N THR A 200 -9.78 5.74 10.21
CA THR A 200 -9.74 6.81 11.20
C THR A 200 -8.51 6.63 12.05
N ARG A 201 -7.55 7.55 11.93
CA ARG A 201 -6.33 7.56 12.73
C ARG A 201 -6.61 8.15 14.12
N SER A 202 -6.15 7.48 15.16
CA SER A 202 -6.11 7.96 16.54
C SER A 202 -4.67 8.03 17.03
N PHE A 203 -4.34 9.13 17.70
CA PHE A 203 -3.11 9.29 18.45
C PHE A 203 -3.33 8.73 19.86
N MET A 204 -2.66 7.62 20.16
CA MET A 204 -2.76 6.92 21.43
C MET A 204 -1.82 7.59 22.44
N MET A 205 -2.39 8.25 23.42
CA MET A 205 -1.69 9.08 24.40
C MET A 205 -1.41 8.31 25.69
N PRO A 206 -0.17 8.27 26.19
CA PRO A 206 0.14 7.76 27.51
C PRO A 206 -0.67 8.46 28.60
N ALA A 207 -0.99 7.73 29.68
CA ALA A 207 -1.75 8.30 30.81
C ALA A 207 -1.09 9.56 31.38
N SER A 208 0.25 9.61 31.40
CA SER A 208 1.04 10.76 31.86
C SER A 208 0.84 12.03 31.03
N SER A 209 0.40 11.91 29.78
CA SER A 209 0.22 13.03 28.84
C SER A 209 -1.25 13.36 28.57
N TRP A 210 -2.19 12.60 29.14
CA TRP A 210 -3.62 12.76 28.86
C TRP A 210 -4.18 14.10 29.35
N ASP A 211 -3.78 14.53 30.55
CA ASP A 211 -4.22 15.79 31.15
C ASP A 211 -3.82 17.01 30.30
N ALA A 212 -2.72 16.90 29.55
CA ALA A 212 -2.30 17.93 28.60
C ALA A 212 -3.26 18.04 27.41
N VAL A 213 -3.73 16.91 26.86
CA VAL A 213 -4.73 16.89 25.78
C VAL A 213 -6.05 17.47 26.26
N GLN A 214 -6.47 17.14 27.48
CA GLN A 214 -7.65 17.74 28.12
C GLN A 214 -7.49 19.26 28.27
N THR A 215 -6.33 19.70 28.73
CA THR A 215 -6.03 21.12 28.88
C THR A 215 -6.10 21.85 27.54
N ILE A 216 -5.54 21.28 26.46
CA ILE A 216 -5.63 21.85 25.11
C ILE A 216 -7.09 21.96 24.70
N ARG A 217 -7.88 20.89 24.83
CA ARG A 217 -9.31 20.89 24.53
C ARG A 217 -10.07 21.99 25.28
N ASP A 218 -9.82 22.13 26.59
CA ASP A 218 -10.55 23.07 27.46
C ASP A 218 -10.16 24.53 27.22
N ARG A 219 -8.93 24.76 26.74
CA ARG A 219 -8.41 26.09 26.40
C ARG A 219 -8.64 26.46 24.94
N PHE A 220 -8.93 25.48 24.08
CA PHE A 220 -9.22 25.72 22.69
C PHE A 220 -10.54 26.50 22.59
N PRO A 221 -10.59 27.63 21.85
CA PRO A 221 -11.78 28.47 21.78
C PRO A 221 -12.92 27.73 21.08
N ASN A 222 -13.72 27.01 21.86
CA ASN A 222 -14.84 26.20 21.37
C ASN A 222 -16.16 26.83 21.79
N GLY A 223 -16.92 27.31 20.80
CA GLY A 223 -18.23 27.95 21.02
C GLY A 223 -19.08 28.17 19.77
N THR A 224 -18.67 27.72 18.59
CA THR A 224 -19.52 27.75 17.39
C THR A 224 -19.65 26.34 16.84
N GLY A 225 -20.86 25.96 16.40
CA GLY A 225 -21.29 24.58 16.13
C GLY A 225 -20.55 23.80 15.02
N PHE A 226 -19.38 24.27 14.58
CA PHE A 226 -18.53 23.70 13.54
C PHE A 226 -17.23 23.06 14.06
N TYR A 227 -16.73 23.42 15.26
CA TYR A 227 -15.37 23.02 15.69
C TYR A 227 -15.30 22.11 16.94
N ALA A 228 -16.43 21.88 17.62
CA ALA A 228 -16.50 21.12 18.88
C ALA A 228 -17.51 19.95 18.87
N ARG A 229 -17.84 19.38 17.70
CA ARG A 229 -18.75 18.21 17.61
C ARG A 229 -18.05 16.85 17.73
N GLY A 230 -16.73 16.87 17.94
CA GLY A 230 -15.94 15.66 18.01
C GLY A 230 -16.14 14.87 19.31
N ALA A 231 -15.60 13.65 19.35
CA ALA A 231 -15.63 12.84 20.57
C ALA A 231 -15.07 13.61 21.77
N ASN A 232 -15.75 13.53 22.90
CA ASN A 232 -15.32 14.16 24.15
C ASN A 232 -15.74 13.31 25.35
N THR A 233 -15.15 12.12 25.44
CA THR A 233 -15.32 11.18 26.55
C THR A 233 -14.10 11.21 27.47
N SER A 234 -14.12 10.40 28.53
CA SER A 234 -13.00 10.28 29.47
C SER A 234 -11.71 9.72 28.85
N ASP A 235 -11.81 9.12 27.67
CA ASP A 235 -10.76 8.36 27.00
C ASP A 235 -10.63 8.65 25.51
N HIS A 236 -11.47 9.54 24.95
CA HIS A 236 -11.42 9.97 23.55
C HIS A 236 -11.76 11.45 23.43
N ILE A 237 -10.80 12.23 22.93
CA ILE A 237 -10.94 13.66 22.64
C ILE A 237 -10.66 13.87 21.16
N GLN A 238 -11.53 14.58 20.46
CA GLN A 238 -11.27 15.07 19.12
C GLN A 238 -11.21 16.59 19.12
N VAL A 239 -10.08 17.13 18.67
CA VAL A 239 -9.81 18.56 18.59
C VAL A 239 -8.98 18.83 17.34
N LEU A 240 -9.27 19.93 16.62
CA LEU A 240 -8.60 20.26 15.36
C LEU A 240 -8.70 19.17 14.27
N GLY A 241 -9.74 18.33 14.32
CA GLY A 241 -9.93 17.21 13.40
C GLY A 241 -9.11 15.96 13.75
N GLU A 242 -8.17 16.05 14.69
CA GLU A 242 -7.36 14.92 15.15
C GLU A 242 -8.05 14.17 16.29
N HIS A 243 -7.89 12.84 16.30
CA HIS A 243 -8.43 11.97 17.34
C HIS A 243 -7.33 11.61 18.33
N PHE A 244 -7.54 11.91 19.61
CA PHE A 244 -6.67 11.49 20.71
C PHE A 244 -7.41 10.47 21.57
N ARG A 245 -6.78 9.33 21.85
CA ARG A 245 -7.33 8.29 22.71
C ARG A 245 -6.36 7.95 23.84
N LYS A 246 -6.87 7.53 25.00
CA LYS A 246 -6.01 7.00 26.06
C LYS A 246 -5.37 5.68 25.61
N ALA A 247 -4.04 5.61 25.69
CA ALA A 247 -3.31 4.38 25.48
C ALA A 247 -3.60 3.38 26.64
N PRO A 248 -3.48 2.07 26.40
CA PRO A 248 -3.52 1.06 27.46
C PRO A 248 -2.53 1.32 28.59
N ALA A 249 -2.80 0.77 29.77
CA ALA A 249 -1.91 0.89 30.93
C ALA A 249 -0.50 0.34 30.61
N GLY A 250 0.53 1.03 31.08
CA GLY A 250 1.94 0.66 30.86
C GLY A 250 2.57 1.25 29.60
N VAL A 251 1.78 1.85 28.70
CA VAL A 251 2.33 2.59 27.55
C VAL A 251 2.94 3.90 28.02
N THR A 252 4.24 4.09 27.74
CA THR A 252 4.99 5.29 28.10
C THR A 252 5.19 6.27 26.95
N GLU A 253 5.15 5.78 25.71
CA GLU A 253 5.35 6.57 24.48
C GLU A 253 4.06 6.57 23.65
N PRO A 254 3.73 7.69 22.99
CA PRO A 254 2.60 7.72 22.09
C PRO A 254 2.82 6.87 20.83
N TYR A 255 1.72 6.49 20.18
CA TYR A 255 1.71 5.78 18.91
C TYR A 255 0.42 6.05 18.14
N TYR A 256 0.38 5.71 16.85
CA TYR A 256 -0.84 5.75 16.03
C TYR A 256 -1.55 4.40 16.06
N SER A 257 -2.89 4.45 16.14
CA SER A 257 -3.77 3.31 15.94
C SER A 257 -4.90 3.69 14.99
N PHE A 258 -5.38 2.75 14.18
CA PHE A 258 -6.29 3.05 13.09
C PHE A 258 -7.54 2.17 13.16
N GLU A 259 -8.70 2.77 12.92
CA GLU A 259 -9.96 2.04 12.78
C GLU A 259 -10.39 2.02 11.31
N MET A 260 -10.55 0.82 10.74
CA MET A 260 -11.05 0.65 9.37
C MET A 260 -12.54 0.95 9.26
N ASN A 261 -12.92 1.62 8.18
CA ASN A 261 -14.31 1.73 7.76
C ASN A 261 -14.86 0.34 7.42
N GLN A 262 -15.80 -0.14 8.24
CA GLN A 262 -16.31 -1.51 8.15
C GLN A 262 -17.10 -1.79 6.87
N ARG A 263 -17.69 -0.76 6.23
CA ARG A 263 -18.33 -0.93 4.91
C ARG A 263 -17.27 -1.15 3.84
N ASP A 264 -16.24 -0.31 3.82
CA ASP A 264 -15.17 -0.42 2.83
C ASP A 264 -14.42 -1.75 2.96
N LEU A 265 -14.15 -2.18 4.20
CA LEU A 265 -13.54 -3.48 4.49
C LEU A 265 -14.40 -4.63 3.96
N ARG A 266 -15.68 -4.69 4.35
CA ARG A 266 -16.60 -5.75 3.88
C ARG A 266 -16.67 -5.80 2.36
N ASP A 267 -16.80 -4.65 1.70
CA ASP A 267 -16.95 -4.58 0.25
C ASP A 267 -15.62 -4.95 -0.46
N LEU A 268 -14.46 -4.63 0.11
CA LEU A 268 -13.14 -5.12 -0.38
C LEU A 268 -13.02 -6.63 -0.25
N LEU A 269 -13.30 -7.18 0.93
CA LEU A 269 -13.21 -8.62 1.17
C LEU A 269 -14.15 -9.41 0.24
N ALA A 270 -15.35 -8.88 -0.03
CA ALA A 270 -16.25 -9.45 -1.02
C ALA A 270 -15.67 -9.41 -2.44
N ALA A 271 -15.05 -8.30 -2.85
CA ALA A 271 -14.40 -8.17 -4.15
C ALA A 271 -13.17 -9.07 -4.29
N ILE A 272 -12.39 -9.25 -3.22
CA ILE A 272 -11.26 -10.18 -3.14
C ILE A 272 -11.76 -11.60 -3.35
N ARG A 273 -12.78 -12.01 -2.59
CA ARG A 273 -13.37 -13.35 -2.72
C ARG A 273 -13.93 -13.59 -4.12
N GLU A 274 -14.69 -12.65 -4.69
CA GLU A 274 -15.19 -12.75 -6.07
C GLU A 274 -14.06 -12.79 -7.10
N GLY A 275 -13.01 -11.98 -6.89
CA GLY A 275 -11.81 -11.98 -7.71
C GLY A 275 -11.18 -13.36 -7.75
N LYS A 276 -10.95 -13.95 -6.57
CA LYS A 276 -10.32 -15.26 -6.42
C LYS A 276 -11.12 -16.35 -7.12
N MET A 277 -12.45 -16.40 -6.92
CA MET A 277 -13.33 -17.38 -7.60
C MET A 277 -13.30 -17.28 -9.14
N ARG A 278 -12.67 -16.25 -9.71
CA ARG A 278 -12.57 -16.01 -11.16
C ARG A 278 -11.13 -16.00 -11.67
N SER A 279 -10.16 -16.36 -10.84
CA SER A 279 -8.73 -16.37 -11.17
C SER A 279 -8.02 -17.55 -10.53
N ASP A 280 -7.00 -18.06 -11.20
CA ASP A 280 -6.13 -19.10 -10.64
C ASP A 280 -5.23 -18.55 -9.53
N PHE A 281 -4.84 -17.27 -9.64
CA PHE A 281 -4.08 -16.51 -8.65
C PHE A 281 -4.67 -15.12 -8.44
N LEU A 282 -4.78 -14.64 -7.21
CA LEU A 282 -5.24 -13.29 -6.89
C LEU A 282 -4.22 -12.56 -6.02
N THR A 283 -3.76 -11.39 -6.45
CA THR A 283 -3.00 -10.48 -5.60
C THR A 283 -3.84 -9.30 -5.10
N VAL A 284 -3.56 -8.83 -3.90
CA VAL A 284 -4.17 -7.62 -3.34
C VAL A 284 -3.10 -6.55 -3.14
N ALA A 285 -3.37 -5.34 -3.61
CA ALA A 285 -2.46 -4.21 -3.47
C ALA A 285 -3.10 -3.08 -2.65
N ILE A 286 -2.32 -2.47 -1.75
CA ILE A 286 -2.73 -1.27 -1.01
C ILE A 286 -1.62 -0.23 -1.01
N HIS A 287 -2.01 1.01 -1.33
CA HIS A 287 -1.14 2.17 -1.17
C HIS A 287 -1.49 2.95 0.10
N SER A 288 -0.52 3.12 1.00
CA SER A 288 -0.69 3.77 2.29
C SER A 288 0.58 4.49 2.77
N HIS A 289 0.38 5.70 3.31
CA HIS A 289 1.42 6.49 4.00
C HIS A 289 1.34 6.37 5.53
N HIS A 290 0.63 5.37 6.04
CA HIS A 290 0.43 5.19 7.48
C HIS A 290 1.49 4.30 8.11
N PHE A 291 1.87 4.62 9.34
CA PHE A 291 2.86 3.94 10.18
C PHE A 291 2.40 4.01 11.65
N ARG A 292 2.91 3.12 12.49
CA ARG A 292 2.50 2.99 13.90
C ARG A 292 3.25 3.96 14.81
N ASP A 293 4.56 4.07 14.62
CA ASP A 293 5.41 4.83 15.53
C ASP A 293 5.27 6.33 15.28
N THR A 294 5.06 7.12 16.34
CA THR A 294 4.98 8.58 16.24
C THR A 294 6.34 9.26 16.29
N ARG A 295 7.43 8.48 16.40
CA ARG A 295 8.80 9.00 16.40
C ARG A 295 9.19 9.38 14.98
N GLY A 296 9.73 10.58 14.80
CA GLY A 296 10.08 11.16 13.50
C GLY A 296 9.43 12.54 13.32
N GLY A 297 10.11 13.43 12.59
CA GLY A 297 9.64 14.77 12.28
C GLY A 297 9.05 14.87 10.87
N TYR A 298 8.25 15.92 10.62
CA TYR A 298 7.95 16.38 9.26
C TYR A 298 9.25 16.85 8.58
N ARG A 299 9.29 16.91 7.24
CA ARG A 299 10.41 17.46 6.45
C ARG A 299 10.77 18.88 6.91
N GLY A 300 11.66 18.98 7.88
CA GLY A 300 12.28 20.22 8.33
C GLY A 300 13.67 20.32 7.72
N LEU A 301 14.14 21.55 7.46
CA LEU A 301 15.44 21.83 6.83
C LEU A 301 16.68 21.24 7.57
N ASN A 302 16.50 20.56 8.71
CA ASN A 302 17.57 19.98 9.52
C ASN A 302 17.21 18.60 10.13
N VAL A 303 16.13 17.94 9.71
CA VAL A 303 15.79 16.58 10.17
C VAL A 303 16.43 15.59 9.18
N PRO A 304 17.30 14.65 9.61
CA PRO A 304 17.82 13.60 8.74
C PRO A 304 16.68 12.83 8.07
N GLU A 305 16.84 12.41 6.81
CA GLU A 305 15.75 11.71 6.09
C GLU A 305 15.29 10.44 6.79
N ALA A 306 16.20 9.69 7.42
CA ALA A 306 15.88 8.51 8.23
C ALA A 306 14.97 8.81 9.43
N GLU A 307 14.84 10.09 9.81
CA GLU A 307 13.96 10.59 10.86
C GLU A 307 12.72 11.28 10.30
N HIS A 308 12.53 11.28 8.96
CA HIS A 308 11.31 11.78 8.35
C HIS A 308 10.18 10.79 8.54
N LEU A 309 9.01 11.30 8.90
CA LEU A 309 7.79 10.51 9.01
C LEU A 309 7.45 9.74 7.73
N ASP A 310 7.82 10.27 6.55
CA ASP A 310 7.63 9.63 5.24
C ASP A 310 8.65 8.50 4.94
N THR A 311 9.47 8.09 5.92
CA THR A 311 10.37 6.92 5.82
C THR A 311 10.22 5.93 6.98
N ASN A 312 9.17 6.09 7.80
CA ASN A 312 8.97 5.26 8.98
C ASN A 312 8.60 3.82 8.58
N PRO A 313 9.45 2.81 8.90
CA PRO A 313 9.23 1.44 8.46
C PRO A 313 8.22 0.69 9.33
N SER A 314 7.73 1.27 10.44
CA SER A 314 6.72 0.63 11.28
C SER A 314 5.41 0.44 10.51
N VAL A 315 4.79 -0.72 10.69
CA VAL A 315 3.55 -1.10 10.02
C VAL A 315 2.36 -0.63 10.86
N ALA A 316 1.42 0.07 10.25
CA ALA A 316 0.18 0.46 10.92
C ALA A 316 -0.67 -0.78 11.27
N ASP A 317 -1.31 -0.79 12.43
CA ASP A 317 -2.08 -1.94 12.94
C ASP A 317 -3.15 -2.45 11.96
N TYR A 318 -3.95 -1.54 11.39
CA TYR A 318 -4.97 -1.93 10.42
C TYR A 318 -4.41 -2.58 9.15
N LEU A 319 -3.14 -2.31 8.80
CA LEU A 319 -2.53 -2.85 7.59
C LEU A 319 -2.22 -4.34 7.78
N GLU A 320 -1.78 -4.75 8.98
CA GLU A 320 -1.61 -6.16 9.35
C GLU A 320 -2.97 -6.88 9.37
N GLU A 321 -3.98 -6.26 10.00
CA GLU A 321 -5.34 -6.81 10.05
C GLU A 321 -5.95 -6.97 8.65
N PHE A 322 -5.82 -5.96 7.79
CA PHE A 322 -6.35 -6.00 6.43
C PHE A 322 -5.60 -7.00 5.55
N ALA A 323 -4.27 -7.09 5.66
CA ALA A 323 -3.48 -8.03 4.86
C ALA A 323 -3.86 -9.48 5.16
N ARG A 324 -3.95 -9.85 6.44
CA ARG A 324 -4.39 -11.20 6.84
C ARG A 324 -5.83 -11.48 6.43
N ALA A 325 -6.74 -10.52 6.63
CA ALA A 325 -8.13 -10.66 6.20
C ALA A 325 -8.27 -10.80 4.67
N ALA A 326 -7.40 -10.15 3.89
CA ALA A 326 -7.37 -10.30 2.44
C ALA A 326 -6.92 -11.72 2.04
N ILE A 327 -5.88 -12.26 2.68
CA ILE A 327 -5.45 -13.66 2.47
C ILE A 327 -6.60 -14.63 2.84
N ASP A 328 -7.23 -14.43 4.00
CA ASP A 328 -8.38 -15.24 4.44
C ASP A 328 -9.57 -15.19 3.47
N ALA A 329 -9.74 -14.06 2.77
CA ALA A 329 -10.77 -13.89 1.74
C ALA A 329 -10.42 -14.51 0.38
N GLY A 330 -9.19 -15.00 0.20
CA GLY A 330 -8.75 -15.71 -1.01
C GLY A 330 -7.58 -15.07 -1.76
N ALA A 331 -6.95 -14.02 -1.22
CA ALA A 331 -5.73 -13.49 -1.83
C ALA A 331 -4.56 -14.47 -1.67
N ASP A 332 -3.78 -14.65 -2.72
CA ASP A 332 -2.59 -15.50 -2.75
C ASP A 332 -1.30 -14.74 -2.42
N ALA A 333 -1.33 -13.40 -2.51
CA ALA A 333 -0.22 -12.54 -2.13
C ALA A 333 -0.70 -11.09 -1.88
N PHE A 334 0.00 -10.38 -1.00
CA PHE A 334 -0.35 -9.00 -0.61
C PHE A 334 0.81 -8.02 -0.84
N GLN A 335 0.51 -6.88 -1.45
CA GLN A 335 1.45 -5.84 -1.86
C GLN A 335 1.13 -4.50 -1.17
N GLY A 336 1.92 -4.12 -0.17
CA GLY A 336 1.89 -2.81 0.46
C GLY A 336 2.90 -1.84 -0.19
N THR A 337 2.44 -0.63 -0.53
CA THR A 337 3.28 0.44 -1.08
C THR A 337 2.91 1.82 -0.52
N GLY A 338 3.62 2.89 -0.93
CA GLY A 338 3.33 4.28 -0.58
C GLY A 338 4.17 4.88 0.54
N VAL A 339 4.66 4.08 1.50
CA VAL A 339 5.64 4.57 2.49
C VAL A 339 7.03 4.87 1.87
N HIS A 340 7.23 4.51 0.59
CA HIS A 340 8.47 4.75 -0.15
C HIS A 340 9.74 4.11 0.43
N VAL A 341 9.63 3.25 1.44
CA VAL A 341 10.73 2.48 2.03
C VAL A 341 10.34 1.02 2.15
N VAL A 342 11.35 0.17 2.30
CA VAL A 342 11.14 -1.26 2.57
C VAL A 342 10.56 -1.46 3.99
N ARG A 343 9.58 -2.36 4.11
CA ARG A 343 9.00 -2.81 5.39
C ARG A 343 9.12 -4.32 5.53
N GLY A 344 8.76 -4.83 6.70
CA GLY A 344 8.81 -6.26 7.01
C GLY A 344 8.00 -7.12 6.05
N ILE A 345 8.37 -8.39 5.99
CA ILE A 345 7.70 -9.44 5.21
C ILE A 345 7.11 -10.44 6.19
N GLU A 346 5.87 -10.86 5.94
CA GLU A 346 5.19 -11.91 6.69
C GLU A 346 4.80 -13.05 5.74
N ILE A 347 5.02 -14.30 6.16
CA ILE A 347 4.41 -15.47 5.52
C ILE A 347 3.21 -15.90 6.35
N TYR A 348 2.01 -15.65 5.82
CA TYR A 348 0.74 -15.96 6.48
C TYR A 348 -0.03 -17.01 5.68
N GLN A 349 -0.34 -18.17 6.29
CA GLN A 349 -1.01 -19.29 5.62
C GLN A 349 -0.35 -19.72 4.29
N ASN A 350 0.99 -19.80 4.26
CA ASN A 350 1.78 -20.07 3.06
C ASN A 350 1.59 -19.06 1.93
N ARG A 351 1.25 -17.80 2.25
CA ARG A 351 1.15 -16.67 1.31
C ARG A 351 2.07 -15.54 1.74
N PRO A 352 2.75 -14.86 0.81
CA PRO A 352 3.62 -13.74 1.14
C PRO A 352 2.81 -12.45 1.31
N ILE A 353 3.12 -11.72 2.38
CA ILE A 353 2.64 -10.37 2.65
C ILE A 353 3.86 -9.45 2.66
N PHE A 354 3.94 -8.54 1.69
CA PHE A 354 4.97 -7.51 1.64
C PHE A 354 4.38 -6.20 2.15
N TYR A 355 4.75 -5.74 3.36
CA TYR A 355 4.17 -4.51 3.93
C TYR A 355 4.67 -3.21 3.29
N GLY A 356 5.75 -3.27 2.51
CA GLY A 356 6.40 -2.13 1.87
C GLY A 356 7.55 -2.59 0.96
N LEU A 357 7.38 -2.43 -0.35
CA LEU A 357 8.36 -2.84 -1.37
C LEU A 357 9.37 -1.72 -1.73
N GLY A 358 9.25 -0.52 -1.14
CA GLY A 358 10.04 0.66 -1.48
C GLY A 358 9.61 1.32 -2.79
N GLU A 359 10.43 2.24 -3.31
CA GLU A 359 10.23 2.79 -4.66
C GLU A 359 11.05 2.01 -5.68
N PHE A 360 10.45 1.68 -6.82
CA PHE A 360 11.12 0.93 -7.88
C PHE A 360 11.56 1.81 -9.05
N VAL A 361 10.81 2.88 -9.32
CA VAL A 361 11.21 3.96 -10.23
C VAL A 361 10.90 5.29 -9.53
N ARG A 362 11.88 6.19 -9.47
CA ARG A 362 11.78 7.49 -8.79
C ARG A 362 12.21 8.65 -9.70
N GLN A 363 11.37 9.07 -10.63
CA GLN A 363 11.62 10.27 -11.43
C GLN A 363 11.09 11.53 -10.72
N ARG A 364 11.58 11.77 -9.49
CA ARG A 364 11.07 12.81 -8.57
C ARG A 364 11.99 14.01 -8.36
N ASP A 365 13.24 13.97 -8.82
CA ASP A 365 14.20 15.06 -8.68
C ASP A 365 13.82 16.34 -9.48
N VAL A 366 12.79 16.24 -10.33
CA VAL A 366 12.12 17.35 -11.02
C VAL A 366 10.61 17.27 -10.70
N ASP A 367 9.94 18.38 -10.41
CA ASP A 367 8.49 18.38 -10.10
C ASP A 367 7.67 18.12 -11.39
N GLY A 368 7.46 16.86 -11.77
CA GLY A 368 6.71 16.46 -12.97
C GLY A 368 7.29 17.06 -14.26
N PHE A 369 6.43 17.36 -15.23
CA PHE A 369 6.74 18.08 -16.48
C PHE A 369 7.38 19.50 -16.31
N SER A 370 7.83 19.90 -15.12
CA SER A 370 8.23 21.28 -14.86
C SER A 370 9.51 21.68 -15.60
N GLY A 371 9.31 22.32 -16.75
CA GLY A 371 10.30 23.13 -17.48
C GLY A 371 10.73 24.41 -16.76
N LEU A 372 10.65 24.46 -15.42
CA LEU A 372 11.07 25.60 -14.60
C LEU A 372 12.51 25.44 -14.06
N GLY A 373 13.17 24.31 -14.33
CA GLY A 373 14.56 24.07 -13.92
C GLY A 373 14.76 23.99 -12.39
N ALA A 374 13.68 23.84 -11.62
CA ALA A 374 13.73 23.71 -10.18
C ALA A 374 14.13 22.27 -9.80
N LEU A 375 15.42 22.08 -9.52
CA LEU A 375 15.92 20.83 -8.99
C LEU A 375 15.42 20.66 -7.54
N ARG A 376 14.74 19.55 -7.27
CA ARG A 376 14.47 19.08 -5.91
C ARG A 376 15.46 17.97 -5.60
N ARG A 377 16.59 18.34 -5.00
CA ARG A 377 17.45 17.34 -4.37
C ARG A 377 17.08 17.22 -2.91
N ASP A 378 16.73 16.02 -2.47
CA ASP A 378 16.68 15.64 -1.06
C ASP A 378 18.11 15.53 -0.49
N ALA A 379 18.99 16.50 -0.78
CA ALA A 379 20.39 16.49 -0.38
C ALA A 379 20.59 17.27 0.92
N CYS A 380 21.05 16.58 1.96
CA CYS A 380 21.70 17.21 3.11
C CYS A 380 23.12 16.63 3.28
N ALA A 381 24.10 17.52 3.44
CA ALA A 381 25.49 17.13 3.59
C ALA A 381 25.70 16.37 4.91
N GLY A 382 26.30 15.18 4.84
CA GLY A 382 26.56 14.34 6.02
C GLY A 382 25.38 13.46 6.47
N CYS A 383 24.26 13.49 5.76
CA CYS A 383 23.11 12.61 6.05
C CYS A 383 23.36 11.16 5.61
N PRO A 384 22.76 10.17 6.29
CA PRO A 384 22.75 8.78 5.84
C PRO A 384 22.19 8.64 4.42
N PHE A 385 22.54 7.54 3.72
CA PHE A 385 21.98 7.23 2.40
C PHE A 385 20.44 7.27 2.43
N PRO A 386 19.79 7.89 1.44
CA PRO A 386 18.34 8.08 1.46
C PRO A 386 17.62 6.75 1.29
N ALA A 387 16.88 6.32 2.31
CA ALA A 387 16.20 5.02 2.34
C ALA A 387 15.20 4.84 1.18
N LYS A 388 14.69 5.94 0.59
CA LYS A 388 13.78 5.91 -0.57
C LYS A 388 14.43 5.44 -1.87
N TYR A 389 15.75 5.38 -1.92
CA TYR A 389 16.50 4.89 -3.08
C TYR A 389 16.84 3.40 -2.96
N GLU A 390 16.32 2.71 -1.94
CA GLU A 390 16.48 1.28 -1.72
C GLU A 390 15.14 0.56 -1.93
N SER A 391 15.18 -0.53 -2.68
CA SER A 391 14.02 -1.38 -2.97
C SER A 391 14.48 -2.80 -3.28
N PHE A 392 13.55 -3.67 -3.66
CA PHE A 392 13.83 -5.02 -4.09
C PHE A 392 12.73 -5.50 -5.05
N ILE A 393 13.08 -6.45 -5.90
CA ILE A 393 12.11 -7.26 -6.65
C ILE A 393 11.88 -8.53 -5.82
N ALA A 394 10.62 -8.79 -5.48
CA ALA A 394 10.24 -10.05 -4.86
C ALA A 394 9.68 -10.99 -5.93
N ILE A 395 10.40 -12.08 -6.22
CA ILE A 395 9.91 -13.15 -7.09
C ILE A 395 9.42 -14.29 -6.21
N SER A 396 8.12 -14.54 -6.24
CA SER A 396 7.47 -15.60 -5.45
C SER A 396 7.09 -16.77 -6.35
N GLU A 397 7.57 -17.97 -6.03
CA GLU A 397 7.27 -19.22 -6.74
C GLU A 397 6.17 -20.01 -6.01
N PHE A 398 5.19 -20.51 -6.76
CA PHE A 398 4.09 -21.32 -6.27
C PHE A 398 4.06 -22.69 -6.96
N SER A 399 3.88 -23.75 -6.18
CA SER A 399 3.68 -25.12 -6.68
C SER A 399 2.73 -25.89 -5.75
N GLY A 400 1.87 -26.73 -6.30
CA GLY A 400 0.82 -27.43 -5.55
C GLY A 400 -0.16 -26.46 -4.87
N GLY A 401 -0.35 -25.28 -5.46
CA GLY A 401 -1.22 -24.22 -4.95
C GLY A 401 -0.70 -23.47 -3.72
N THR A 402 0.55 -23.68 -3.30
CA THR A 402 1.16 -23.01 -2.13
C THR A 402 2.49 -22.34 -2.46
N LEU A 403 2.88 -21.32 -1.69
CA LEU A 403 4.19 -20.67 -1.82
C LEU A 403 5.32 -21.68 -1.54
N LYS A 404 6.34 -21.68 -2.41
CA LYS A 404 7.54 -22.52 -2.28
C LYS A 404 8.77 -21.72 -1.88
N GLU A 405 8.99 -20.61 -2.56
CA GLU A 405 10.16 -19.77 -2.32
C GLU A 405 9.81 -18.32 -2.65
N VAL A 406 10.36 -17.38 -1.88
CA VAL A 406 10.45 -15.97 -2.29
C VAL A 406 11.92 -15.62 -2.43
N ARG A 407 12.30 -15.14 -3.62
CA ARG A 407 13.62 -14.59 -3.90
C ARG A 407 13.55 -13.07 -3.89
N LEU A 408 14.32 -12.45 -3.01
CA LEU A 408 14.42 -11.01 -2.83
C LEU A 408 15.69 -10.54 -3.55
N HIS A 409 15.51 -9.81 -4.65
CA HIS A 409 16.59 -9.25 -5.46
C HIS A 409 16.74 -7.76 -5.15
N PRO A 410 17.75 -7.34 -4.36
CA PRO A 410 17.89 -5.95 -3.97
C PRO A 410 18.17 -5.03 -5.17
N VAL A 411 17.53 -3.86 -5.17
CA VAL A 411 17.62 -2.84 -6.21
C VAL A 411 17.93 -1.49 -5.56
N GLU A 412 18.74 -0.67 -6.22
CA GLU A 412 18.89 0.74 -5.85
C GLU A 412 18.55 1.67 -7.00
N LEU A 413 18.14 2.89 -6.66
CA LEU A 413 17.71 3.91 -7.62
C LEU A 413 18.79 4.94 -7.96
N ARG A 414 20.07 4.53 -7.87
CA ARG A 414 21.24 5.31 -8.33
C ARG A 414 21.30 6.73 -7.74
N TYR A 415 21.07 6.88 -6.43
CA TYR A 415 21.10 8.20 -5.78
C TYR A 415 22.40 8.97 -6.06
N ALA A 416 23.55 8.28 -6.03
CA ALA A 416 24.85 8.88 -6.26
C ALA A 416 25.18 9.14 -7.75
N ALA A 417 24.26 8.90 -8.69
CA ALA A 417 24.53 9.13 -10.11
C ALA A 417 24.85 10.60 -10.40
N GLU A 418 25.95 10.82 -11.13
CA GLU A 418 26.38 12.17 -11.56
C GLU A 418 25.36 12.81 -12.52
N ARG A 419 24.83 12.01 -13.46
CA ARG A 419 23.82 12.45 -14.40
C ARG A 419 22.44 12.29 -13.77
N MET A 420 21.71 13.41 -13.64
CA MET A 420 20.33 13.40 -13.13
C MET A 420 19.40 12.53 -13.98
N ALA A 421 19.64 12.45 -15.29
CA ALA A 421 18.89 11.57 -16.19
C ALA A 421 19.01 10.08 -15.85
N HIS A 422 19.97 9.66 -15.01
CA HIS A 422 20.12 8.27 -14.57
C HIS A 422 19.63 8.06 -13.13
N ARG A 423 19.42 9.12 -12.36
CA ARG A 423 18.97 9.02 -10.97
C ARG A 423 17.51 8.61 -10.95
N GLY A 424 17.13 7.79 -9.97
CA GLY A 424 15.77 7.27 -9.85
C GLY A 424 15.47 6.06 -10.73
N ILE A 425 16.41 5.65 -11.59
CA ILE A 425 16.26 4.50 -12.48
C ILE A 425 16.90 3.28 -11.81
N PRO A 426 16.19 2.14 -11.75
CA PRO A 426 16.67 0.99 -11.00
C PRO A 426 17.93 0.37 -11.61
N ARG A 427 18.73 -0.23 -10.75
CA ARG A 427 19.74 -1.22 -11.10
C ARG A 427 19.81 -2.28 -9.99
N ILE A 428 20.28 -3.48 -10.33
CA ILE A 428 20.62 -4.48 -9.31
C ILE A 428 21.62 -3.86 -8.33
N ALA A 429 21.34 -3.97 -7.03
CA ALA A 429 22.15 -3.34 -6.02
C ALA A 429 23.58 -3.94 -6.00
N PRO A 430 24.62 -3.10 -5.89
CA PRO A 430 25.98 -3.58 -5.61
C PRO A 430 26.02 -4.37 -4.29
N PRO A 431 26.99 -5.29 -4.09
CA PRO A 431 27.01 -6.21 -2.95
C PRO A 431 26.81 -5.54 -1.59
N GLU A 432 27.50 -4.44 -1.30
CA GLU A 432 27.35 -3.71 -0.02
C GLU A 432 25.92 -3.19 0.21
N THR A 433 25.30 -2.62 -0.83
CA THR A 433 23.92 -2.12 -0.75
C THR A 433 22.93 -3.29 -0.68
N ALA A 434 23.17 -4.37 -1.42
CA ALA A 434 22.37 -5.58 -1.34
C ALA A 434 22.36 -6.17 0.08
N GLN A 435 23.53 -6.32 0.71
CA GLN A 435 23.64 -6.80 2.09
C GLN A 435 22.89 -5.89 3.07
N ARG A 436 23.04 -4.57 2.93
CA ARG A 436 22.33 -3.61 3.79
C ARG A 436 20.81 -3.74 3.69
N ILE A 437 20.28 -3.82 2.46
CA ILE A 437 18.85 -3.99 2.21
C ILE A 437 18.35 -5.31 2.81
N LEU A 438 19.07 -6.41 2.59
CA LEU A 438 18.67 -7.75 3.07
C LEU A 438 18.74 -7.87 4.59
N THR A 439 19.77 -7.33 5.24
CA THR A 439 19.85 -7.30 6.71
C THR A 439 18.72 -6.48 7.30
N ARG A 440 18.39 -5.32 6.72
CA ARG A 440 17.24 -4.51 7.15
C ARG A 440 15.94 -5.29 6.99
N LEU A 441 15.76 -6.02 5.89
CA LEU A 441 14.59 -6.87 5.69
C LEU A 441 14.52 -8.00 6.72
N GLN A 442 15.65 -8.61 7.11
CA GLN A 442 15.68 -9.61 8.19
C GLN A 442 15.16 -9.01 9.50
N GLU A 443 15.68 -7.85 9.91
CA GLU A 443 15.29 -7.17 11.15
C GLU A 443 13.81 -6.80 11.15
N LEU A 444 13.31 -6.24 10.05
CA LEU A 444 11.90 -5.83 9.92
C LEU A 444 10.93 -7.01 9.80
N SER A 445 11.40 -8.17 9.34
CA SER A 445 10.57 -9.38 9.15
C SER A 445 10.58 -10.30 10.38
N ALA A 446 11.58 -10.17 11.27
CA ALA A 446 11.71 -10.99 12.47
C ALA A 446 10.48 -10.95 13.41
N PRO A 447 9.78 -9.80 13.63
CA PRO A 447 8.57 -9.77 14.45
C PRO A 447 7.41 -10.63 13.89
N TYR A 448 7.42 -10.90 12.59
CA TYR A 448 6.44 -11.77 11.92
C TYR A 448 6.88 -13.24 11.85
N GLY A 449 8.03 -13.59 12.46
CA GLY A 449 8.58 -14.94 12.43
C GLY A 449 9.16 -15.36 11.07
N THR A 450 9.31 -14.43 10.12
CA THR A 450 9.81 -14.75 8.78
C THR A 450 11.34 -14.76 8.78
N THR A 451 11.92 -15.90 8.39
CA THR A 451 13.37 -16.06 8.26
C THR A 451 13.79 -15.84 6.81
N ILE A 452 14.74 -14.92 6.60
CA ILE A 452 15.34 -14.64 5.28
C ILE A 452 16.78 -15.16 5.31
N ALA A 453 17.09 -16.17 4.50
CA ALA A 453 18.47 -16.59 4.26
C ALA A 453 19.13 -15.66 3.24
N ILE A 454 20.39 -15.27 3.45
CA ILE A 454 21.14 -14.47 2.46
C ILE A 454 22.08 -15.40 1.70
N GLU A 455 21.75 -15.67 0.44
CA GLU A 455 22.52 -16.51 -0.48
C GLU A 455 23.27 -15.61 -1.48
N GLY A 456 24.52 -15.28 -1.17
CA GLY A 456 25.25 -14.26 -1.91
C GLY A 456 24.61 -12.88 -1.72
N ASN A 457 24.07 -12.29 -2.78
CA ASN A 457 23.37 -10.99 -2.74
C ASN A 457 21.85 -11.13 -2.91
N ILE A 458 21.31 -12.33 -2.71
CA ILE A 458 19.89 -12.62 -2.85
C ILE A 458 19.34 -13.04 -1.48
N GLY A 459 18.20 -12.47 -1.09
CA GLY A 459 17.44 -12.95 0.06
C GLY A 459 16.53 -14.10 -0.35
N VAL A 460 16.41 -15.14 0.47
CA VAL A 460 15.59 -16.30 0.17
C VAL A 460 14.72 -16.65 1.37
N ILE A 461 13.41 -16.73 1.15
CA ILE A 461 12.42 -17.17 2.14
C ILE A 461 11.85 -18.51 1.66
N ARG A 462 11.87 -19.52 2.53
CA ARG A 462 11.24 -20.82 2.30
C ARG A 462 10.25 -21.06 3.45
N PRO A 463 8.92 -21.11 3.16
CA PRO A 463 7.86 -21.22 4.17
C PRO A 463 7.94 -22.46 5.07
#